data_AF-A0AAD7VFV6-F1
#
_entry.id   AF-A0AAD7VFV6-F1
#
_cell.length_a   1.000
_cell.length_b   1.000
_cell.length_c   1.000
_cell.angle_alpha   90.00
_cell.angle_beta   90.00
_cell.angle_gamma   90.00
#
_symmetry.space_group_name_H-M   'P 1'
#
loop_
_entity.id
_entity.type
_entity.pdbx_description
1 polymer ?
#
loop_
_entity_poly.entity_id
_entity_poly.type
_entity_poly.pdbx_seq_one_letter_code
_entity_poly.pdbx_strand_id
1 'polypeptide(L)'
;MLDQIWRGGFYILGIATMNGLVAHIANKAALKLSQAAAHLIPSLLHFEMVPRLHVWPKKFGKSPSTDTNFDLYMFPENESAREGFENLLNQMTCEDLVLKAEFHNLLFWVFTSHQVPFKYWNINKRKYMWAVFGKKNILPLCQWRNDQFFRKPQV
;
A
#
# COMPACT_ATOMS: atom_id res chain seq x y z
N MET A 1 1.74 10.38 -19.80
CA MET A 1 1.47 11.14 -18.56
C MET A 1 0.72 10.20 -17.64
N LEU A 2 1.17 10.01 -16.39
CA LEU A 2 0.42 9.20 -15.44
C LEU A 2 -0.68 10.08 -14.84
N ASP A 3 -1.93 9.65 -14.88
CA ASP A 3 -3.06 10.45 -14.39
C ASP A 3 -2.96 10.60 -12.88
N GLN A 4 -2.83 11.85 -12.41
CA GLN A 4 -2.83 12.17 -10.97
C GLN A 4 -4.25 12.04 -10.44
N ILE A 5 -4.44 11.24 -9.38
CA ILE A 5 -5.77 11.01 -8.80
C ILE A 5 -5.90 11.40 -7.34
N TRP A 6 -4.77 11.58 -6.64
CA TRP A 6 -4.78 11.92 -5.23
C TRP A 6 -3.59 12.81 -4.89
N ARG A 7 -3.81 13.66 -3.89
CA ARG A 7 -2.81 14.52 -3.27
C ARG A 7 -3.04 14.54 -1.77
N GLY A 8 -1.97 14.48 -1.00
CA GLY A 8 -2.10 14.54 0.44
C GLY A 8 -0.82 14.27 1.20
N GLY A 9 -0.98 13.73 2.41
CA GLY A 9 0.09 13.39 3.33
C GLY A 9 -0.16 12.07 4.04
N PHE A 10 0.87 11.59 4.72
CA PHE A 10 0.86 10.42 5.58
C PHE A 10 1.08 10.87 7.01
N TYR A 11 0.19 10.48 7.91
CA TYR A 11 0.47 10.46 9.35
C TYR A 11 0.96 9.05 9.69
N ILE A 12 2.22 8.91 10.09
CA ILE A 12 2.81 7.62 10.40
C ILE A 12 2.92 7.49 11.92
N LEU A 13 2.14 6.56 12.48
CA LEU A 13 1.99 6.38 13.92
C LEU A 13 3.35 6.17 14.58
N GLY A 14 3.68 7.04 15.55
CA GLY A 14 4.91 6.95 16.34
C GLY A 14 6.17 7.42 15.63
N ILE A 15 6.09 7.98 14.42
CA ILE A 15 7.28 8.37 13.63
C ILE A 15 7.20 9.82 13.20
N ALA A 16 6.38 10.14 12.20
CA ALA A 16 6.38 11.45 11.57
C ALA A 16 5.12 11.68 10.75
N THR A 17 4.87 12.95 10.46
CA THR A 17 3.94 13.35 9.40
C THR A 17 4.75 13.72 8.17
N MET A 18 4.40 13.14 7.04
CA MET A 18 4.92 13.51 5.73
C MET A 18 3.78 14.22 4.98
N ASN A 19 4.07 15.35 4.36
CA ASN A 19 3.10 16.12 3.57
C ASN A 19 3.62 16.32 2.14
N GLY A 20 2.70 16.62 1.22
CA GLY A 20 3.07 16.94 -0.16
C GLY A 20 3.43 15.69 -0.94
N LEU A 21 2.52 14.73 -0.99
CA LEU A 21 2.53 13.63 -1.95
C LEU A 21 1.50 13.81 -3.04
N VAL A 22 1.83 13.25 -4.19
CA VAL A 22 0.90 13.00 -5.27
C VAL A 22 0.91 11.52 -5.62
N ALA A 23 -0.27 10.98 -5.93
CA ALA A 23 -0.43 9.63 -6.43
C ALA A 23 -0.96 9.63 -7.87
N HIS A 24 -0.37 8.77 -8.69
CA HIS A 24 -0.75 8.56 -10.08
C HIS A 24 -1.11 7.10 -10.33
N ILE A 25 -2.04 6.86 -11.25
CA ILE A 25 -2.45 5.51 -11.63
C ILE A 25 -1.32 4.79 -12.37
N ALA A 26 -1.04 3.56 -11.93
CA ALA A 26 -0.05 2.70 -12.56
C ALA A 26 -0.65 1.79 -13.67
N ASN A 27 -1.92 1.37 -13.53
CA ASN A 27 -2.60 0.50 -14.50
C ASN A 27 -4.05 0.94 -14.77
N LYS A 28 -4.47 0.95 -16.05
CA LYS A 28 -5.85 1.22 -16.46
C LYS A 28 -6.88 0.24 -15.90
N ALA A 29 -6.49 -0.99 -15.54
CA ALA A 29 -7.36 -1.93 -14.84
C ALA A 29 -7.59 -1.52 -13.37
N ALA A 30 -6.60 -0.87 -12.75
CA ALA A 30 -6.72 -0.28 -11.41
C ALA A 30 -7.66 0.95 -11.42
N LEU A 31 -7.76 1.65 -12.56
CA LEU A 31 -8.56 2.87 -12.78
C LEU A 31 -9.97 2.81 -12.19
N LYS A 32 -10.72 1.71 -12.38
CA LYS A 32 -12.12 1.65 -11.91
C LYS A 32 -12.25 1.58 -10.39
N LEU A 33 -11.40 0.77 -9.74
CA LEU A 33 -11.37 0.67 -8.28
C LEU A 33 -10.71 1.92 -7.69
N SER A 34 -9.66 2.42 -8.33
CA SER A 34 -8.88 3.57 -7.87
C SER A 34 -9.62 4.89 -8.05
N GLN A 35 -10.45 5.10 -9.08
CA GLN A 35 -11.25 6.32 -9.24
C GLN A 35 -12.34 6.42 -8.18
N ALA A 36 -13.12 5.34 -7.98
CA ALA A 36 -14.12 5.30 -6.93
C ALA A 36 -13.50 5.42 -5.54
N ALA A 37 -12.34 4.78 -5.31
CA ALA A 37 -11.60 4.90 -4.07
C ALA A 37 -10.98 6.29 -3.88
N ALA A 38 -10.39 6.89 -4.92
CA ALA A 38 -9.65 8.16 -4.81
C ALA A 38 -10.50 9.32 -4.28
N HIS A 39 -11.79 9.37 -4.66
CA HIS A 39 -12.72 10.35 -4.08
C HIS A 39 -12.99 10.13 -2.58
N LEU A 40 -12.75 8.92 -2.09
CA LEU A 40 -12.94 8.55 -0.69
C LEU A 40 -11.64 8.67 0.11
N ILE A 41 -10.46 8.66 -0.54
CA ILE A 41 -9.19 8.72 0.19
C ILE A 41 -9.03 10.13 0.79
N PRO A 42 -8.88 10.25 2.12
CA PRO A 42 -8.67 11.54 2.77
C PRO A 42 -7.35 12.18 2.34
N SER A 43 -7.24 13.50 2.50
CA SER A 43 -5.99 14.24 2.26
C SER A 43 -4.87 13.85 3.23
N LEU A 44 -5.19 13.29 4.39
CA LEU A 44 -4.23 12.74 5.35
C LEU A 44 -4.62 11.29 5.67
N LEU A 45 -3.76 10.35 5.31
CA LEU A 45 -3.93 8.94 5.62
C LEU A 45 -3.12 8.55 6.85
N HIS A 46 -3.71 7.78 7.74
CA HIS A 46 -3.06 7.27 8.94
C HIS A 46 -2.47 5.90 8.65
N PHE A 47 -1.16 5.78 8.79
CA PHE A 47 -0.40 4.58 8.52
C PHE A 47 0.28 4.05 9.78
N GLU A 48 0.35 2.73 9.88
CA GLU A 48 1.30 2.01 10.73
C GLU A 48 2.47 1.50 9.87
N MET A 49 3.67 1.44 10.45
CA MET A 49 4.78 0.70 9.86
C MET A 49 4.73 -0.74 10.32
N VAL A 50 4.79 -1.68 9.37
CA VAL A 50 4.77 -3.12 9.65
C VAL A 50 5.86 -3.84 8.85
N PRO A 51 6.42 -4.94 9.37
CA PRO A 51 7.35 -5.77 8.61
C PRO A 51 6.72 -6.25 7.30
N ARG A 52 7.44 -6.11 6.18
CA ARG A 52 6.93 -6.45 4.85
C ARG A 52 6.38 -7.86 4.76
N LEU A 53 7.07 -8.82 5.39
CA LEU A 53 6.70 -10.23 5.36
C LEU A 53 5.33 -10.51 6.00
N HIS A 54 4.85 -9.68 6.92
CA HIS A 54 3.55 -9.86 7.56
C HIS A 54 2.38 -9.50 6.64
N VAL A 55 2.62 -8.63 5.66
CA VAL A 55 1.57 -8.06 4.80
C VAL A 55 1.83 -8.28 3.32
N TRP A 56 2.81 -9.10 2.99
CA TRP A 56 3.21 -9.35 1.61
C TRP A 56 2.09 -10.03 0.81
N PRO A 57 1.59 -9.43 -0.28
CA PRO A 57 0.54 -10.04 -1.07
C PRO A 57 0.99 -11.37 -1.67
N LYS A 58 0.24 -12.46 -1.42
CA LYS A 58 0.56 -13.81 -1.94
C LYS A 58 0.78 -13.85 -3.45
N LYS A 59 0.09 -12.98 -4.21
CA LYS A 59 0.24 -12.84 -5.67
C LYS A 59 1.65 -12.43 -6.11
N PHE A 60 2.49 -11.89 -5.22
CA PHE A 60 3.84 -11.42 -5.53
C PHE A 60 4.94 -12.45 -5.25
N GLY A 61 4.63 -13.66 -4.76
CA GLY A 61 5.66 -14.66 -4.47
C GLY A 61 6.74 -14.12 -3.52
N LYS A 62 8.03 -14.31 -3.83
CA LYS A 62 9.14 -13.80 -3.01
C LYS A 62 9.47 -12.32 -3.26
N SER A 63 9.17 -11.82 -4.45
CA SER A 63 9.42 -10.44 -4.87
C SER A 63 8.45 -10.11 -6.00
N PRO A 64 7.91 -8.89 -6.06
CA PRO A 64 6.92 -8.53 -7.07
C PRO A 64 7.59 -8.60 -8.44
N SER A 65 6.95 -9.31 -9.38
CA SER A 65 7.39 -9.35 -10.77
C SER A 65 7.11 -8.01 -11.44
N THR A 66 7.74 -7.74 -12.58
CA THR A 66 7.47 -6.53 -13.39
C THR A 66 6.07 -6.51 -13.97
N ASP A 67 5.46 -7.68 -14.09
CA ASP A 67 4.08 -7.87 -14.55
C ASP A 67 3.08 -7.69 -13.40
N THR A 68 3.56 -7.23 -12.25
CA THR A 68 2.74 -6.90 -11.10
C THR A 68 1.89 -5.67 -11.41
N ASN A 69 0.57 -5.83 -11.32
CA ASN A 69 -0.38 -4.73 -11.29
C ASN A 69 -0.21 -3.92 -10.00
N PHE A 70 0.70 -2.95 -10.02
CA PHE A 70 0.67 -1.84 -9.06
C PHE A 70 -0.61 -1.03 -9.32
N ASP A 71 -1.23 -0.54 -8.25
CA ASP A 71 -2.43 0.29 -8.41
C ASP A 71 -2.04 1.76 -8.53
N LEU A 72 -1.11 2.23 -7.70
CA LEU A 72 -0.61 3.61 -7.71
C LEU A 72 0.91 3.70 -7.65
N TYR A 73 1.44 4.76 -8.27
CA TYR A 73 2.75 5.32 -7.99
C TYR A 73 2.59 6.59 -7.17
N MET A 74 3.47 6.80 -6.19
CA MET A 74 3.48 7.97 -5.31
C MET A 74 4.83 8.65 -5.31
N PHE A 75 4.79 9.98 -5.38
CA PHE A 75 5.96 10.85 -5.49
C PHE A 75 5.82 12.05 -4.57
N PRO A 76 6.94 12.66 -4.14
CA PRO A 76 6.90 13.98 -3.54
C PRO A 76 6.33 14.98 -4.56
N GLU A 77 5.42 15.82 -4.11
CA GLU A 77 4.72 16.81 -4.91
C GLU A 77 5.69 17.85 -5.48
N ASN A 78 6.68 18.24 -4.68
CA ASN A 78 7.63 19.30 -4.99
C ASN A 78 8.99 19.02 -4.32
N GLU A 79 9.94 19.92 -4.55
CA GLU A 79 11.30 19.82 -4.02
C GLU A 79 11.35 19.83 -2.49
N SER A 80 10.49 20.62 -1.82
CA SER A 80 10.49 20.71 -0.36
C SER A 80 10.02 19.43 0.32
N ALA A 81 9.17 18.62 -0.34
CA ALA A 81 8.76 17.32 0.15
C ALA A 81 9.79 16.20 -0.12
N ARG A 82 10.81 16.44 -0.98
CA ARG A 82 11.73 15.39 -1.43
C ARG A 82 12.54 14.78 -0.28
N GLU A 83 13.12 15.60 0.58
CA GLU A 83 14.00 15.11 1.64
C GLU A 83 13.26 14.20 2.62
N GLY A 84 12.09 14.64 3.11
CA GLY A 84 11.25 13.82 3.98
C GLY A 84 10.79 12.51 3.30
N PHE A 85 10.48 12.57 2.01
CA PHE A 85 10.14 11.39 1.21
C PHE A 85 11.31 10.40 1.08
N GLU A 86 12.52 10.88 0.80
CA GLU A 86 13.70 10.04 0.68
C GLU A 86 14.10 9.42 2.02
N ASN A 87 13.99 10.17 3.12
CA ASN A 87 14.23 9.66 4.46
C ASN A 87 13.25 8.52 4.81
N LEU A 88 11.96 8.72 4.53
CA LEU A 88 10.94 7.69 4.72
C LEU A 88 11.20 6.45 3.85
N LEU A 89 11.51 6.65 2.56
CA LEU A 89 11.88 5.58 1.64
C LEU A 89 13.09 4.77 2.15
N ASN A 90 14.12 5.45 2.64
CA ASN A 90 15.34 4.83 3.14
C ASN A 90 15.03 4.03 4.42
N GLN A 91 14.30 4.60 5.38
CA GLN A 91 13.89 3.91 6.60
C GLN A 91 13.12 2.61 6.28
N MET A 92 12.08 2.71 5.44
CA MET A 92 11.30 1.55 5.03
C MET A 92 12.15 0.49 4.31
N THR A 93 13.14 0.92 3.53
CA THR A 93 14.01 -0.01 2.78
C THR A 93 15.01 -0.70 3.70
N CYS A 94 15.66 0.05 4.60
CA CYS A 94 16.66 -0.47 5.52
C CYS A 94 16.08 -1.48 6.53
N GLU A 95 14.86 -1.22 7.00
CA GLU A 95 14.19 -2.04 8.02
C GLU A 95 13.23 -3.09 7.42
N ASP A 96 13.17 -3.20 6.08
CA ASP A 96 12.23 -4.07 5.36
C ASP A 96 10.75 -3.87 5.78
N LEU A 97 10.33 -2.61 5.86
CA LEU A 97 9.01 -2.19 6.30
C LEU A 97 8.08 -1.81 5.14
N VAL A 98 6.78 -1.79 5.47
CA VAL A 98 5.67 -1.40 4.61
C VAL A 98 4.76 -0.49 5.41
N LEU A 99 4.20 0.54 4.77
CA LEU A 99 3.14 1.32 5.40
C LEU A 99 1.82 0.62 5.15
N LYS A 100 1.07 0.34 6.21
CA LYS A 100 -0.27 -0.21 6.17
C LYS A 100 -1.27 0.83 6.67
N ALA A 101 -2.33 1.06 5.91
CA ALA A 101 -3.48 1.84 6.36
C ALA A 101 -4.77 1.07 6.09
N GLU A 102 -5.78 1.37 6.91
CA GLU A 102 -7.14 0.92 6.68
C GLU A 102 -8.03 2.16 6.58
N PHE A 103 -8.86 2.22 5.55
CA PHE A 103 -9.85 3.27 5.42
C PHE A 103 -11.16 2.68 4.88
N HIS A 104 -12.23 2.77 5.70
CA HIS A 104 -13.47 2.05 5.48
C HIS A 104 -13.23 0.54 5.26
N ASN A 105 -13.58 0.02 4.07
CA ASN A 105 -13.43 -1.39 3.70
C ASN A 105 -12.20 -1.63 2.81
N LEU A 106 -11.30 -0.65 2.73
CA LEU A 106 -10.09 -0.71 1.91
C LEU A 106 -8.85 -0.84 2.80
N LEU A 107 -7.97 -1.75 2.40
CA LEU A 107 -6.63 -1.90 2.94
C LEU A 107 -5.64 -1.30 1.94
N PHE A 108 -4.69 -0.52 2.45
CA PHE A 108 -3.65 0.13 1.68
C PHE A 108 -2.33 -0.41 2.16
N TRP A 109 -1.53 -0.93 1.23
CA TRP A 109 -0.14 -1.26 1.50
C TRP A 109 0.73 -0.44 0.57
N VAL A 110 1.64 0.33 1.15
CA VAL A 110 2.59 1.19 0.45
C VAL A 110 3.99 0.65 0.62
N PHE A 111 4.62 0.40 -0.50
CA PHE A 111 5.92 -0.22 -0.66
C PHE A 111 6.90 0.78 -1.27
N THR A 112 8.19 0.52 -1.10
CA THR A 112 9.25 1.31 -1.71
C THR A 112 9.60 0.77 -3.09
N SER A 113 10.10 1.63 -3.98
CA SER A 113 10.63 1.16 -5.27
C SER A 113 11.84 0.23 -5.14
N HIS A 114 12.49 0.13 -3.98
CA HIS A 114 13.58 -0.85 -3.76
C HIS A 114 13.08 -2.28 -3.60
N GLN A 115 11.78 -2.45 -3.37
CA GLN A 115 11.14 -3.76 -3.23
C GLN A 115 10.73 -4.37 -4.59
N VAL A 116 11.07 -3.71 -5.72
CA VAL A 116 10.98 -4.25 -7.09
C VAL A 116 12.40 -4.46 -7.67
N PRO A 117 12.58 -5.16 -8.81
CA PRO A 117 13.91 -5.35 -9.39
C PRO A 117 14.65 -4.03 -9.68
N PHE A 118 15.97 -4.02 -9.50
CA PHE A 118 16.84 -2.82 -9.55
C PHE A 118 16.59 -1.87 -10.74
N LYS A 119 16.41 -2.43 -11.94
CA LYS A 119 16.16 -1.66 -13.16
C LYS A 119 14.86 -0.82 -13.14
N TYR A 120 13.98 -1.05 -12.17
CA TYR A 120 12.71 -0.32 -11.98
C TYR A 120 12.68 0.53 -10.72
N TRP A 121 13.80 0.71 -10.02
CA TRP A 121 13.84 1.52 -8.79
C TRP A 121 13.51 2.99 -9.05
N ASN A 122 13.67 3.45 -10.30
CA ASN A 122 13.48 4.84 -10.67
C ASN A 122 12.50 4.95 -11.85
N ILE A 123 11.62 5.95 -11.77
CA ILE A 123 10.84 6.44 -12.91
C ILE A 123 11.33 7.85 -13.19
N ASN A 124 11.80 8.12 -14.40
CA ASN A 124 12.38 9.42 -14.79
C ASN A 124 13.44 9.92 -13.80
N LYS A 125 14.36 9.03 -13.39
CA LYS A 125 15.43 9.29 -12.40
C LYS A 125 14.94 9.61 -10.98
N ARG A 126 13.65 9.39 -10.66
CA ARG A 126 13.08 9.61 -9.33
C ARG A 126 12.71 8.27 -8.69
N LYS A 127 13.12 8.07 -7.44
CA LYS A 127 12.58 7.00 -6.59
C LYS A 127 11.10 7.26 -6.32
N TYR A 128 10.35 6.20 -6.06
CA TYR A 128 8.92 6.28 -5.84
C TYR A 128 8.47 5.30 -4.76
N MET A 129 7.27 5.53 -4.23
CA MET A 129 6.52 4.52 -3.52
C MET A 129 5.45 3.95 -4.45
N TRP A 130 5.05 2.71 -4.24
CA TRP A 130 3.94 2.11 -4.97
C TRP A 130 2.95 1.50 -4.00
N ALA A 131 1.67 1.55 -4.36
CA ALA A 131 0.62 1.01 -3.51
C ALA A 131 -0.19 -0.07 -4.21
N VAL A 132 -0.75 -0.94 -3.38
CA VAL A 132 -1.79 -1.87 -3.76
C VAL A 132 -2.97 -1.76 -2.81
N PHE A 133 -4.16 -1.91 -3.38
CA PHE A 133 -5.41 -1.93 -2.64
C PHE A 133 -5.86 -3.36 -2.39
N GLY A 134 -6.23 -3.63 -1.14
CA GLY A 134 -6.99 -4.81 -0.75
C GLY A 134 -8.41 -4.41 -0.38
N LYS A 135 -9.35 -5.35 -0.53
CA LYS A 135 -10.61 -5.28 0.21
C LYS A 135 -10.39 -5.92 1.57
N LYS A 136 -10.91 -5.31 2.62
CA LYS A 136 -11.06 -5.99 3.90
C LYS A 136 -12.03 -7.15 3.66
N ASN A 137 -11.57 -8.38 3.84
CA ASN A 137 -12.48 -9.52 3.91
C ASN A 137 -13.31 -9.32 5.18
N ILE A 138 -14.48 -8.72 5.05
CA ILE A 138 -15.50 -8.83 6.09
C ILE A 138 -15.97 -10.28 5.99
N LEU A 139 -15.33 -11.17 6.75
CA LEU A 139 -15.96 -12.46 7.01
C LEU A 139 -17.30 -12.13 7.66
N PRO A 140 -18.45 -12.60 7.14
CA PRO A 140 -19.70 -12.46 7.86
C PRO A 140 -19.50 -13.10 9.22
N LEU A 141 -19.78 -12.34 10.29
CA LEU A 141 -19.59 -12.72 11.71
C LEU A 141 -20.27 -14.06 12.11
N CYS A 142 -20.97 -14.72 11.21
CA CYS A 142 -21.78 -15.90 11.45
C CYS A 142 -21.14 -17.25 11.07
N GLN A 143 -19.94 -17.31 10.47
CA GLN A 143 -19.35 -18.59 10.05
C GLN A 143 -18.47 -19.30 11.12
N TRP A 144 -18.25 -18.70 12.29
CA TRP A 144 -17.41 -19.31 13.34
C TRP A 144 -18.17 -20.17 14.37
N ARG A 145 -19.52 -20.26 14.32
CA ARG A 145 -20.30 -21.00 15.32
C ARG A 145 -20.64 -22.45 14.98
N ASN A 146 -20.33 -22.97 13.79
CA ASN A 146 -20.84 -24.29 13.39
C ASN A 146 -19.82 -25.44 13.29
N ASP A 147 -18.52 -25.21 13.51
CA ASP A 147 -17.51 -26.27 13.27
C ASP A 147 -16.88 -26.87 14.55
N GLN A 148 -17.46 -26.68 15.74
CA GLN A 148 -16.86 -27.19 17.00
C GLN A 148 -17.71 -28.15 17.84
N PHE A 149 -18.96 -28.47 17.49
CA PHE A 149 -19.78 -29.33 18.36
C PHE A 149 -20.69 -30.30 17.62
N PHE A 150 -20.14 -31.31 16.94
CA PHE A 150 -20.75 -32.64 16.82
C PHE A 150 -19.69 -33.67 16.42
N ARG A 151 -18.72 -33.95 17.31
CA ARG A 151 -18.14 -35.31 17.35
C ARG A 151 -19.11 -36.16 18.14
N LYS A 152 -19.92 -36.98 17.45
CA LYS A 152 -20.55 -38.14 18.10
C LYS A 152 -19.43 -39.06 18.60
N PRO A 153 -19.53 -39.63 19.80
CA PRO A 153 -18.62 -40.70 20.19
C PRO A 153 -18.84 -41.89 19.23
N GLN A 154 -17.74 -42.40 18.70
CA GLN A 154 -17.68 -43.69 18.04
C GLN A 154 -17.31 -44.72 19.11
N VAL A 155 -18.12 -45.78 19.16
CA VAL A 155 -18.10 -46.99 20.01
C VAL A 155 -18.60 -46.81 21.43
#